data_AF-A0A7C7PJF4-F1
#
_entry.id   AF-A0A7C7PJF4-F1
#
_cell.length_a   1.000
_cell.length_b   1.000
_cell.length_c   1.000
_cell.angle_alpha   90.00
_cell.angle_beta   90.00
_cell.angle_gamma   90.00
#
_symmetry.space_group_name_H-M   'P 1'
#
loop_
_entity.id
_entity.type
_entity.pdbx_description
1 polymer ?
#
loop_
_entity_poly.entity_id
_entity_poly.type
_entity_poly.pdbx_seq_one_letter_code
_entity_poly.pdbx_strand_id
1 'polypeptide(L)'
;MKKLMLLVFLIPAIYAGFKWGLPPINRFLDSNPCEGCAEDGQPSVSLSDLTMDRFERLSWGESDDKLVLASVEVSSVVRYAVPGIIPLGLLEPRVEFEEERIRLSALVIAEKFPGLPKLDEIIGLLPDTIAVEMEGMIAPLDQGHFALIINGLWMAKIPIPSSLIPAILTAFGREGRRALPRNALLIPKPDGIESAFVRADSLFLLANPEREEHARDEDD
;
A
#
# COMPACT_ATOMS: atom_id res chain seq x y z
N MET A 1 28.59 -34.77 37.83
CA MET A 1 29.45 -34.82 36.63
C MET A 1 28.63 -35.23 35.39
N LYS A 2 27.73 -34.37 34.90
CA LYS A 2 26.91 -34.61 33.69
C LYS A 2 26.68 -33.36 32.82
N LYS A 3 27.18 -32.19 33.27
CA LYS A 3 27.05 -30.90 32.55
C LYS A 3 28.29 -30.53 31.72
N LEU A 4 29.42 -31.21 31.90
CA LEU A 4 30.66 -30.95 31.13
C LEU A 4 30.72 -31.72 29.79
N MET A 5 29.89 -32.76 29.63
CA MET A 5 29.92 -33.64 28.45
C MET A 5 29.07 -33.11 27.28
N LEU A 6 28.16 -32.16 27.54
CA LEU A 6 27.27 -31.57 26.53
C LEU A 6 27.93 -30.42 25.76
N LEU A 7 28.99 -29.82 26.30
CA LEU A 7 29.68 -28.67 25.68
C LEU A 7 30.74 -29.10 24.66
N VAL A 8 31.27 -30.31 24.77
CA VAL A 8 32.26 -30.88 23.81
C VAL A 8 31.59 -31.35 22.50
N PHE A 9 30.27 -31.59 22.51
CA PHE A 9 29.53 -32.04 21.32
C PHE A 9 28.90 -30.90 20.49
N LEU A 10 28.85 -29.67 21.02
CA LEU A 10 28.30 -28.51 20.28
C LEU A 10 29.34 -27.79 19.40
N ILE A 11 30.63 -27.98 19.68
CA ILE A 11 31.71 -27.32 18.93
C ILE A 11 31.97 -27.95 17.54
N PRO A 12 31.86 -29.27 17.31
CA PRO A 12 32.07 -29.83 15.96
C PRO A 12 30.85 -29.66 15.03
N ALA A 13 29.64 -29.44 15.55
CA ALA A 13 28.45 -29.23 14.72
C ALA A 13 28.49 -27.87 13.99
N ILE A 14 29.06 -26.85 14.61
CA ILE A 14 29.24 -25.52 14.00
C ILE A 14 30.40 -25.54 13.00
N TYR A 15 31.44 -26.34 13.24
CA TYR A 15 32.62 -26.41 12.36
C TYR A 15 32.40 -27.29 11.12
N ALA A 16 31.54 -28.30 11.18
CA ALA A 16 31.20 -29.14 10.02
C ALA A 16 30.33 -28.40 8.97
N GLY A 17 29.48 -27.46 9.41
CA GLY A 17 28.66 -26.65 8.51
C GLY A 17 29.44 -25.62 7.67
N PHE A 18 30.63 -25.22 8.12
CA PHE A 18 31.43 -24.17 7.46
C PHE A 18 32.40 -24.71 6.39
N LYS A 19 32.76 -26.00 6.44
CA LYS A 19 33.78 -26.58 5.52
C LYS A 19 33.17 -27.32 4.33
N TRP A 20 31.98 -27.90 4.46
CA TRP A 20 31.30 -28.66 3.41
C TRP A 20 29.91 -28.07 3.26
N GLY A 21 29.74 -27.20 2.26
CA GLY A 21 28.57 -26.34 2.05
C GLY A 21 27.24 -27.06 2.16
N LEU A 22 26.65 -27.04 3.35
CA LEU A 22 25.23 -27.21 3.53
C LEU A 22 24.58 -25.90 3.08
N PRO A 23 23.57 -25.95 2.19
CA PRO A 23 22.90 -24.73 1.75
C PRO A 23 22.28 -24.09 2.99
N PRO A 24 22.50 -22.78 3.24
CA PRO A 24 21.83 -22.12 4.33
C PRO A 24 20.32 -22.20 4.11
N ILE A 25 19.57 -22.43 5.18
CA ILE A 25 18.10 -22.37 5.22
C ILE A 25 17.61 -20.91 5.04
N ASN A 26 18.45 -20.04 4.45
CA ASN A 26 18.11 -18.69 4.03
C ASN A 26 17.34 -18.67 2.71
N ARG A 27 17.12 -19.83 2.06
CA ARG A 27 16.36 -19.90 0.80
C ARG A 27 14.85 -19.61 0.93
N PHE A 28 14.34 -19.33 2.14
CA PHE A 28 12.97 -18.83 2.37
C PHE A 28 12.91 -17.32 2.65
N LEU A 29 14.05 -16.64 2.83
CA LEU A 29 14.13 -15.19 3.01
C LEU A 29 14.94 -14.49 1.90
N ASP A 30 15.59 -15.26 1.02
CA ASP A 30 16.28 -14.80 -0.20
C ASP A 30 15.48 -15.04 -1.50
N SER A 31 14.19 -15.41 -1.41
CA SER A 31 13.28 -15.10 -2.51
C SER A 31 13.08 -13.60 -2.50
N ASN A 32 14.01 -12.88 -3.08
CA ASN A 32 13.81 -11.53 -3.57
C ASN A 32 12.65 -11.67 -4.58
N PRO A 33 11.37 -11.37 -4.23
CA PRO A 33 10.25 -11.51 -5.18
C PRO A 33 10.33 -10.41 -6.26
N CYS A 34 11.34 -9.57 -6.12
CA CYS A 34 11.68 -8.41 -6.90
C CYS A 34 12.73 -8.76 -7.99
N GLU A 35 12.57 -9.86 -8.72
CA GLU A 35 13.11 -9.92 -10.10
C GLU A 35 12.30 -8.93 -10.97
N GLY A 36 12.46 -7.64 -10.72
CA GLY A 36 11.67 -6.58 -11.34
C GLY A 36 11.40 -5.33 -10.51
N CYS A 37 11.80 -5.27 -9.23
CA CYS A 37 11.81 -4.01 -8.47
C CYS A 37 13.01 -3.19 -8.97
N ALA A 38 12.85 -2.67 -10.18
CA ALA A 38 13.82 -1.82 -10.85
C ALA A 38 13.75 -0.43 -10.24
N GLU A 39 14.85 -0.09 -9.56
CA GLU A 39 15.45 1.24 -9.35
C GLU A 39 14.56 2.35 -8.77
N ASP A 40 15.22 3.41 -8.29
CA ASP A 40 14.63 4.70 -7.93
C ASP A 40 14.03 5.40 -9.18
N GLY A 41 13.09 4.74 -9.85
CA GLY A 41 12.44 5.18 -11.07
C GLY A 41 11.35 6.20 -10.77
N GLN A 42 11.15 7.14 -11.69
CA GLN A 42 9.98 8.01 -11.62
C GLN A 42 8.72 7.22 -12.03
N PRO A 43 7.55 7.48 -11.40
CA PRO A 43 6.29 6.88 -11.82
C PRO A 43 6.08 7.07 -13.33
N SER A 44 5.87 5.97 -14.03
CA SER A 44 5.72 5.90 -15.49
C SER A 44 4.51 5.05 -15.91
N VAL A 45 4.06 5.26 -17.15
CA VAL A 45 2.95 4.51 -17.77
C VAL A 45 3.33 3.04 -17.93
N SER A 46 4.51 2.75 -18.46
CA SER A 46 4.97 1.36 -18.65
C SER A 46 5.03 0.57 -17.35
N LEU A 47 5.43 1.21 -16.24
CA LEU A 47 5.45 0.57 -14.94
C LEU A 47 4.04 0.33 -14.40
N SER A 48 3.10 1.24 -14.68
CA SER A 48 1.69 1.06 -14.37
C SER A 48 1.11 -0.16 -15.08
N ASP A 49 1.36 -0.30 -16.38
CA ASP A 49 0.88 -1.42 -17.19
C ASP A 49 1.45 -2.76 -16.69
N LEU A 50 2.77 -2.82 -16.48
CA LEU A 50 3.44 -4.01 -15.93
C LEU A 50 2.91 -4.39 -14.53
N THR A 51 2.62 -3.39 -13.70
CA THR A 51 2.06 -3.63 -12.36
C THR A 51 0.65 -4.18 -12.46
N MET A 52 -0.16 -3.68 -13.41
CA MET A 52 -1.53 -4.16 -13.62
C MET A 52 -1.53 -5.60 -14.16
N ASP A 53 -0.64 -5.94 -15.09
CA ASP A 53 -0.50 -7.32 -15.59
C ASP A 53 -0.12 -8.30 -14.47
N ARG A 54 0.72 -7.88 -13.51
CA ARG A 54 1.04 -8.69 -12.32
C ARG A 54 -0.16 -8.85 -11.40
N PHE A 55 -0.93 -7.77 -11.21
CA PHE A 55 -2.14 -7.80 -10.41
C PHE A 55 -3.22 -8.71 -11.02
N GLU A 56 -3.42 -8.65 -12.35
CA GLU A 56 -4.36 -9.53 -13.05
C GLU A 56 -3.94 -11.00 -12.90
N ARG A 57 -2.66 -11.35 -13.10
CA ARG A 57 -2.22 -12.73 -12.87
C ARG A 57 -2.45 -13.20 -11.44
N LEU A 58 -2.26 -12.32 -10.44
CA LEU A 58 -2.61 -12.65 -9.05
C LEU A 58 -4.12 -12.86 -8.90
N SER A 59 -4.97 -12.03 -9.50
CA SER A 59 -6.42 -12.13 -9.36
C SER A 59 -6.99 -13.39 -10.03
N TRP A 60 -6.42 -13.79 -11.18
CA TRP A 60 -6.74 -15.03 -11.89
C TRP A 60 -6.11 -16.30 -11.30
N GLY A 61 -5.19 -16.17 -10.33
CA GLY A 61 -4.51 -17.32 -9.70
C GLY A 61 -3.42 -17.94 -10.58
N GLU A 62 -2.90 -17.20 -11.56
CA GLU A 62 -1.81 -17.64 -12.45
C GLU A 62 -0.41 -17.36 -11.87
N SER A 63 -0.35 -16.80 -10.66
CA SER A 63 0.86 -16.40 -9.95
C SER A 63 0.79 -16.85 -8.49
N ASP A 64 1.90 -16.75 -7.76
CA ASP A 64 1.96 -16.90 -6.31
C ASP A 64 0.80 -16.17 -5.61
N ASP A 65 0.34 -16.70 -4.47
CA ASP A 65 -0.75 -16.14 -3.65
C ASP A 65 -0.44 -14.77 -3.02
N LYS A 66 0.66 -14.16 -3.42
CA LYS A 66 1.20 -12.94 -2.84
C LYS A 66 1.82 -12.08 -3.91
N LEU A 67 1.40 -10.82 -3.97
CA LEU A 67 2.02 -9.78 -4.77
C LEU A 67 2.65 -8.73 -3.85
N VAL A 68 3.90 -8.37 -4.14
CA VAL A 68 4.64 -7.30 -3.44
C VAL A 68 4.82 -6.16 -4.42
N LEU A 69 4.37 -4.98 -4.02
CA LEU A 69 4.41 -3.75 -4.81
C LEU A 69 5.22 -2.68 -4.09
N ALA A 70 6.20 -2.11 -4.78
CA ALA A 70 6.96 -0.97 -4.30
C ALA A 70 6.16 0.33 -4.37
N SER A 71 6.59 1.35 -3.62
CA SER A 71 6.00 2.69 -3.61
C SER A 71 5.87 3.31 -5.02
N VAL A 72 6.89 3.12 -5.87
CA VAL A 72 6.88 3.62 -7.26
C VAL A 72 5.85 2.91 -8.14
N GLU A 73 5.65 1.61 -7.96
CA GLU A 73 4.68 0.81 -8.72
C GLU A 73 3.26 1.25 -8.38
N VAL A 74 2.96 1.40 -7.08
CA VAL A 74 1.64 1.89 -6.64
C VAL A 74 1.42 3.33 -7.09
N SER A 75 2.43 4.20 -7.01
CA SER A 75 2.35 5.57 -7.52
C SER A 75 2.07 5.61 -9.03
N SER A 76 2.70 4.72 -9.80
CA SER A 76 2.43 4.55 -11.23
C SER A 76 0.98 4.14 -11.49
N VAL A 77 0.47 3.14 -10.77
CA VAL A 77 -0.91 2.67 -10.93
C VAL A 77 -1.92 3.76 -10.59
N VAL A 78 -1.74 4.45 -9.46
CA VAL A 78 -2.61 5.56 -9.05
C VAL A 78 -2.63 6.67 -10.10
N ARG A 79 -1.49 6.96 -10.72
CA ARG A 79 -1.35 8.06 -11.68
C ARG A 79 -1.90 7.72 -13.07
N TYR A 80 -1.78 6.47 -13.51
CA TYR A 80 -1.99 6.11 -14.93
C TYR A 80 -3.02 5.02 -15.17
N ALA A 81 -3.18 4.04 -14.26
CA ALA A 81 -4.02 2.88 -14.55
C ALA A 81 -5.51 3.12 -14.31
N VAL A 82 -5.87 4.08 -13.44
CA VAL A 82 -7.27 4.23 -13.03
C VAL A 82 -7.85 5.59 -13.39
N PRO A 83 -8.38 5.74 -14.62
CA PRO A 83 -9.22 6.87 -14.99
C PRO A 83 -10.37 7.04 -13.98
N GLY A 84 -10.49 8.23 -13.38
CA GLY A 84 -11.62 8.58 -12.51
C GLY A 84 -11.44 8.32 -11.00
N ILE A 85 -10.33 7.71 -10.55
CA ILE A 85 -9.99 7.65 -9.10
C ILE A 85 -9.42 8.99 -8.62
N ILE A 86 -8.63 9.66 -9.44
CA ILE A 86 -8.06 10.97 -9.11
C ILE A 86 -9.19 12.01 -9.23
N PRO A 87 -9.61 12.66 -8.12
CA PRO A 87 -10.64 13.67 -8.21
C PRO A 87 -10.14 14.87 -9.03
N LEU A 88 -11.06 15.54 -9.73
CA LEU A 88 -10.72 16.72 -10.53
C LEU A 88 -10.02 17.78 -9.66
N GLY A 89 -8.78 18.13 -10.03
CA GLY A 89 -7.97 19.11 -9.31
C GLY A 89 -6.86 18.53 -8.43
N LEU A 90 -6.70 17.20 -8.37
CA LEU A 90 -5.53 16.55 -7.79
C LEU A 90 -4.47 16.31 -8.88
N LEU A 91 -3.25 16.80 -8.68
CA LEU A 91 -2.11 16.64 -9.59
C LEU A 91 -0.98 15.87 -8.91
N GLU A 92 -0.24 15.10 -9.72
CA GLU A 92 0.97 14.38 -9.32
C GLU A 92 0.84 13.58 -8.01
N PRO A 93 -0.16 12.67 -7.90
CA PRO A 93 -0.28 11.84 -6.71
C PRO A 93 0.95 10.93 -6.58
N ARG A 94 1.45 10.81 -5.35
CA ARG A 94 2.51 9.88 -4.96
C ARG A 94 2.10 9.11 -3.73
N VAL A 95 2.50 7.84 -3.72
CA VAL A 95 2.28 6.91 -2.62
C VAL A 95 3.65 6.43 -2.15
N GLU A 96 3.92 6.63 -0.88
CA GLU A 96 5.12 6.15 -0.20
C GLU A 96 4.70 5.25 0.96
N PHE A 97 5.45 4.19 1.18
CA PHE A 97 5.28 3.27 2.27
C PHE A 97 6.45 3.41 3.24
N GLU A 98 6.13 3.55 4.53
CA GLU A 98 7.14 3.63 5.58
C GLU A 98 6.65 2.82 6.79
N GLU A 99 7.38 1.75 7.10
CA GLU A 99 7.06 0.78 8.15
C GLU A 99 5.69 0.11 7.94
N GLU A 100 4.64 0.65 8.56
CA GLU A 100 3.24 0.19 8.45
C GLU A 100 2.30 1.31 7.97
N ARG A 101 2.88 2.44 7.56
CA ARG A 101 2.17 3.66 7.21
C ARG A 101 2.18 3.90 5.71
N ILE A 102 1.12 4.54 5.25
CA ILE A 102 0.97 5.03 3.89
C ILE A 102 1.05 6.55 3.95
N ARG A 103 1.98 7.13 3.20
CA ARG A 103 2.06 8.56 2.96
C ARG A 103 1.58 8.83 1.54
N LEU A 104 0.52 9.63 1.43
CA LEU A 104 -0.02 10.10 0.18
C LEU A 104 0.36 11.57 0.03
N SER A 105 0.97 11.95 -1.08
CA SER A 105 1.23 13.36 -1.38
C SER A 105 0.69 13.72 -2.75
N ALA A 106 0.16 14.93 -2.88
CA ALA A 106 -0.38 15.44 -4.13
C ALA A 106 -0.47 16.96 -4.11
N LEU A 107 -0.67 17.55 -5.28
CA LEU A 107 -0.96 18.97 -5.44
C LEU A 107 -2.46 19.16 -5.68
N VAL A 108 -3.09 20.04 -4.92
CA VAL A 108 -4.53 20.32 -5.01
C VAL A 108 -4.75 21.72 -5.57
N ILE A 109 -5.51 21.83 -6.65
CA ILE A 109 -5.97 23.11 -7.20
C ILE A 109 -7.14 23.59 -6.35
N ALA A 110 -6.94 24.66 -5.57
CA ALA A 110 -7.88 25.10 -4.55
C ALA A 110 -9.27 25.45 -5.13
N GLU A 111 -9.32 26.08 -6.30
CA GLU A 111 -10.57 26.46 -6.99
C GLU A 111 -11.46 25.26 -7.35
N LYS A 112 -10.89 24.06 -7.47
CA LYS A 112 -11.64 22.83 -7.79
C LYS A 112 -12.21 22.13 -6.57
N PHE A 113 -11.88 22.59 -5.35
CA PHE A 113 -12.35 22.01 -4.08
C PHE A 113 -12.99 23.07 -3.17
N PRO A 114 -14.19 23.58 -3.50
CA PRO A 114 -14.86 24.67 -2.75
C PRO A 114 -15.37 24.25 -1.35
N GLY A 115 -15.17 22.99 -0.94
CA GLY A 115 -15.68 22.45 0.33
C GLY A 115 -14.67 22.44 1.49
N LEU A 116 -13.45 22.93 1.29
CA LEU A 116 -12.44 22.91 2.36
C LEU A 116 -12.86 23.87 3.49
N PRO A 117 -13.05 23.39 4.73
CA PRO A 117 -13.58 24.19 5.82
C PRO A 117 -12.65 25.38 6.14
N LYS A 118 -13.19 26.60 5.99
CA LYS A 118 -12.60 27.89 6.40
C LYS A 118 -11.10 28.04 6.11
N LEU A 119 -10.71 27.78 4.86
CA LEU A 119 -9.50 28.43 4.35
C LEU A 119 -9.79 29.89 3.95
N ASP A 120 -11.05 30.33 3.83
CA ASP A 120 -11.45 31.67 3.37
C ASP A 120 -10.72 32.85 4.03
N GLU A 121 -10.37 32.75 5.31
CA GLU A 121 -9.62 33.81 6.02
C GLU A 121 -8.12 33.82 5.66
N ILE A 122 -7.61 32.75 5.04
CA ILE A 122 -6.21 32.54 4.61
C ILE A 122 -6.11 32.40 3.07
N ILE A 123 -7.23 32.26 2.33
CA ILE A 123 -7.28 32.08 0.87
C ILE A 123 -6.59 33.23 0.13
N GLY A 124 -6.60 34.45 0.67
CA GLY A 124 -5.86 35.58 0.09
C GLY A 124 -4.33 35.44 0.14
N LEU A 125 -3.80 34.45 0.85
CA LEU A 125 -2.37 34.18 1.04
C LEU A 125 -1.93 32.81 0.51
N LEU A 126 -2.86 31.94 0.11
CA LEU A 126 -2.56 30.60 -0.34
C LEU A 126 -2.39 30.59 -1.87
N PRO A 127 -1.35 29.92 -2.40
CA PRO A 127 -1.19 29.77 -3.83
C PRO A 127 -2.37 28.98 -4.43
N ASP A 128 -2.66 29.20 -5.72
CA ASP A 128 -3.73 28.51 -6.46
C ASP A 128 -3.64 26.98 -6.41
N THR A 129 -2.42 26.47 -6.16
CA THR A 129 -2.10 25.06 -5.97
C THR A 129 -1.44 24.83 -4.62
N ILE A 130 -2.03 23.96 -3.81
CA ILE A 130 -1.58 23.64 -2.46
C ILE A 130 -1.03 22.22 -2.43
N ALA A 131 0.19 22.04 -1.90
CA ALA A 131 0.70 20.71 -1.60
C ALA A 131 -0.05 20.11 -0.40
N VAL A 132 -0.62 18.93 -0.57
CA VAL A 132 -1.32 18.18 0.46
C VAL A 132 -0.60 16.88 0.71
N GLU A 133 -0.40 16.56 1.98
CA GLU A 133 0.18 15.29 2.40
C GLU A 133 -0.76 14.65 3.43
N MET A 134 -1.02 13.36 3.27
CA MET A 134 -1.81 12.55 4.19
C MET A 134 -0.97 11.38 4.68
N GLU A 135 -1.07 11.09 5.96
CA GLU A 135 -0.50 9.90 6.56
C GLU A 135 -1.64 9.03 7.10
N GLY A 136 -1.59 7.74 6.78
CA GLY A 136 -2.60 6.81 7.22
C GLY A 136 -2.14 5.36 7.25
N MET A 137 -3.09 4.48 7.51
CA MET A 137 -2.91 3.03 7.55
C MET A 137 -4.09 2.35 6.88
N ILE A 138 -3.83 1.25 6.17
CA ILE A 138 -4.88 0.44 5.55
C ILE A 138 -5.34 -0.64 6.54
N ALA A 139 -6.64 -0.84 6.62
CA ALA A 139 -7.25 -1.88 7.43
C ALA A 139 -8.42 -2.54 6.68
N PRO A 140 -8.69 -3.83 6.92
CA PRO A 140 -9.91 -4.47 6.42
C PRO A 140 -11.14 -3.79 7.04
N LEU A 141 -12.15 -3.50 6.20
CA LEU A 141 -13.43 -2.95 6.64
C LEU A 141 -14.55 -3.99 6.55
N ASP A 142 -14.71 -4.60 5.38
CA ASP A 142 -15.70 -5.65 5.11
C ASP A 142 -15.23 -6.56 3.96
N GLN A 143 -16.08 -7.47 3.50
CA GLN A 143 -15.75 -8.42 2.43
C GLN A 143 -15.41 -7.78 1.08
N GLY A 144 -15.81 -6.53 0.83
CA GLY A 144 -15.59 -5.83 -0.44
C GLY A 144 -14.83 -4.52 -0.33
N HIS A 145 -14.40 -4.11 0.87
CA HIS A 145 -13.80 -2.80 1.09
C HIS A 145 -12.68 -2.83 2.12
N PHE A 146 -11.68 -1.99 1.88
CA PHE A 146 -10.69 -1.55 2.85
C PHE A 146 -11.06 -0.16 3.39
N ALA A 147 -10.54 0.14 4.58
CA ALA A 147 -10.54 1.48 5.15
C ALA A 147 -9.10 2.00 5.15
N LEU A 148 -8.90 3.18 4.55
CA LEU A 148 -7.67 3.95 4.72
C LEU A 148 -7.90 4.96 5.84
N ILE A 149 -7.38 4.65 7.02
CA ILE A 149 -7.54 5.48 8.23
C ILE A 149 -6.47 6.57 8.20
N ILE A 150 -6.90 7.83 8.15
CA ILE A 150 -6.02 9.00 8.10
C ILE A 150 -5.71 9.46 9.52
N ASN A 151 -4.43 9.45 9.88
CA ASN A 151 -3.92 9.84 11.19
C ASN A 151 -3.26 11.23 11.15
N GLY A 152 -2.76 11.64 9.99
CA GLY A 152 -2.12 12.94 9.77
C GLY A 152 -2.53 13.57 8.45
N LEU A 153 -2.64 14.89 8.43
CA LEU A 153 -2.91 15.69 7.24
C LEU A 153 -2.10 16.97 7.32
N TRP A 154 -1.42 17.33 6.24
CA TRP A 154 -0.69 18.58 6.08
C TRP A 154 -1.14 19.29 4.82
N MET A 155 -1.27 20.60 4.89
CA MET A 155 -1.51 21.45 3.73
C MET A 155 -0.46 22.56 3.71
N ALA A 156 0.27 22.71 2.61
CA ALA A 156 1.41 23.62 2.51
C ALA A 156 2.42 23.45 3.67
N LYS A 157 2.68 22.19 4.08
CA LYS A 157 3.53 21.80 5.22
C LYS A 157 3.01 22.23 6.60
N ILE A 158 1.79 22.75 6.69
CA ILE A 158 1.13 23.11 7.95
C ILE A 158 0.31 21.90 8.41
N PRO A 159 0.56 21.35 9.61
CA PRO A 159 -0.23 20.25 10.14
C PRO A 159 -1.66 20.71 10.41
N ILE A 160 -2.62 19.91 9.96
CA ILE A 160 -4.04 20.16 10.14
C ILE A 160 -4.51 19.50 11.43
N PRO A 161 -5.25 20.22 12.31
CA PRO A 161 -5.85 19.63 13.49
C PRO A 161 -6.72 18.41 13.15
N SER A 162 -6.58 17.34 13.94
CA SER A 162 -7.31 16.08 13.73
C SER A 162 -8.83 16.24 13.75
N SER A 163 -9.35 17.25 14.43
CA SER A 163 -10.77 17.62 14.45
C SER A 163 -11.31 18.11 13.10
N LEU A 164 -10.45 18.63 12.23
CA LEU A 164 -10.83 19.13 10.89
C LEU A 164 -10.73 18.06 9.80
N ILE A 165 -9.95 16.98 10.03
CA ILE A 165 -9.74 15.90 9.07
C ILE A 165 -11.07 15.34 8.53
N PRO A 166 -12.08 14.97 9.35
CA PRO A 166 -13.33 14.43 8.83
C PRO A 166 -14.09 15.36 7.89
N ALA A 167 -14.07 16.66 8.16
CA ALA A 167 -14.72 17.67 7.32
C ALA A 167 -13.99 17.80 5.98
N ILE A 168 -12.66 17.81 6.00
CA ILE A 168 -11.82 17.85 4.80
C ILE A 168 -12.01 16.58 3.95
N LEU A 169 -12.00 15.39 4.55
CA LEU A 169 -12.25 14.15 3.81
C LEU A 169 -13.65 14.13 3.19
N THR A 170 -14.65 14.69 3.87
CA THR A 170 -16.00 14.83 3.31
C THR A 170 -16.01 15.78 2.10
N ALA A 171 -15.21 16.86 2.14
CA ALA A 171 -15.04 17.75 0.98
C ALA A 171 -14.32 17.06 -0.20
N PHE A 172 -13.44 16.10 0.08
CA PHE A 172 -12.84 15.22 -0.92
C PHE A 172 -13.77 14.10 -1.43
N GLY A 173 -15.06 14.13 -1.08
CA GLY A 173 -16.05 13.19 -1.57
C GLY A 173 -16.16 11.90 -0.75
N ARG A 174 -15.66 11.86 0.50
CA ARG A 174 -15.82 10.70 1.38
C ARG A 174 -17.31 10.35 1.56
N GLU A 175 -17.68 9.17 1.11
CA GLU A 175 -19.01 8.62 1.32
C GLU A 175 -19.16 8.05 2.73
N GLY A 176 -20.15 8.55 3.47
CA GLY A 176 -20.38 8.22 4.87
C GLY A 176 -21.07 6.86 5.05
N ARG A 177 -20.34 5.76 4.90
CA ARG A 177 -20.81 4.44 5.40
C ARG A 177 -20.82 4.43 6.93
N ARG A 178 -21.86 3.84 7.54
CA ARG A 178 -22.03 3.81 9.02
C ARG A 178 -20.87 3.14 9.77
N ALA A 179 -20.24 2.13 9.17
CA ALA A 179 -19.12 1.39 9.78
C ALA A 179 -17.75 2.06 9.57
N LEU A 180 -17.66 3.06 8.69
CA LEU A 180 -16.39 3.71 8.35
C LEU A 180 -16.04 4.77 9.42
N PRO A 181 -14.84 4.73 10.02
CA PRO A 181 -14.37 5.80 10.90
C PRO A 181 -14.46 7.18 10.23
N ARG A 182 -14.72 8.23 11.01
CA ARG A 182 -14.91 9.60 10.48
C ARG A 182 -13.66 10.14 9.78
N ASN A 183 -12.48 9.65 10.17
CA ASN A 183 -11.18 9.98 9.62
C ASN A 183 -10.68 8.93 8.59
N ALA A 184 -11.56 8.08 8.04
CA ALA A 184 -11.15 7.07 7.07
C ALA A 184 -11.77 7.30 5.69
N LEU A 185 -11.05 6.91 4.65
CA LEU A 185 -11.53 6.83 3.27
C LEU A 185 -11.90 5.38 2.94
N LEU A 186 -12.98 5.21 2.18
CA LEU A 186 -13.41 3.91 1.68
C LEU A 186 -12.59 3.57 0.43
N ILE A 187 -11.96 2.40 0.43
CA ILE A 187 -11.24 1.89 -0.75
C ILE A 187 -11.93 0.59 -1.17
N PRO A 188 -12.38 0.45 -2.42
CA PRO A 188 -12.92 -0.82 -2.91
C PRO A 188 -11.81 -1.88 -2.86
N LYS A 189 -12.13 -3.05 -2.31
CA LYS A 189 -11.20 -4.17 -2.33
C LYS A 189 -11.17 -4.75 -3.74
N PRO A 190 -9.99 -4.87 -4.38
CA PRO A 190 -9.91 -5.47 -5.69
C PRO A 190 -10.32 -6.95 -5.68
N ASP A 191 -10.92 -7.41 -6.78
CA ASP A 191 -11.33 -8.81 -6.93
C ASP A 191 -10.12 -9.74 -6.82
N GLY A 192 -10.33 -10.91 -6.19
CA GLY A 192 -9.24 -11.85 -5.92
C GLY A 192 -8.28 -11.43 -4.80
N ILE A 193 -8.51 -10.31 -4.11
CA ILE A 193 -7.69 -9.93 -2.94
C ILE A 193 -8.44 -10.25 -1.65
N GLU A 194 -7.77 -10.95 -0.74
CA GLU A 194 -8.27 -11.19 0.61
C GLU A 194 -7.82 -10.07 1.55
N SER A 195 -6.53 -9.77 1.55
CA SER A 195 -5.95 -8.79 2.47
C SER A 195 -4.86 -7.96 1.81
N ALA A 196 -4.69 -6.75 2.34
CA ALA A 196 -3.65 -5.81 1.94
C ALA A 196 -3.01 -5.22 3.20
N PHE A 197 -1.69 -5.19 3.26
CA PHE A 197 -0.96 -4.57 4.37
C PHE A 197 0.37 -4.00 3.91
N VAL A 198 0.84 -2.98 4.62
CA VAL A 198 2.14 -2.35 4.36
C VAL A 198 3.17 -2.96 5.27
N ARG A 199 4.37 -3.22 4.74
CA ARG A 199 5.53 -3.59 5.53
C ARG A 199 6.78 -3.00 4.90
N ALA A 200 7.56 -2.31 5.72
CA ALA A 200 8.76 -1.57 5.30
C ALA A 200 8.41 -0.51 4.24
N ASP A 201 8.81 -0.72 2.99
CA ASP A 201 8.66 0.21 1.87
C ASP A 201 7.71 -0.32 0.78
N SER A 202 6.97 -1.37 1.11
CA SER A 202 6.21 -2.17 0.14
C SER A 202 4.78 -2.48 0.61
N LEU A 203 3.86 -2.51 -0.34
CA LEU A 203 2.50 -3.00 -0.18
C LEU A 203 2.44 -4.48 -0.52
N PHE A 204 1.88 -5.26 0.40
CA PHE A 204 1.63 -6.68 0.22
C PHE A 204 0.15 -6.89 -0.06
N LEU A 205 -0.14 -7.59 -1.15
CA LEU A 205 -1.48 -8.06 -1.50
C LEU A 205 -1.50 -9.58 -1.40
N LEU A 206 -2.44 -10.12 -0.62
CA LEU A 206 -2.64 -11.56 -0.48
C LEU A 206 -3.92 -11.99 -1.19
N ALA A 207 -3.76 -13.05 -1.94
CA ALA A 207 -4.82 -13.75 -2.63
C ALA A 207 -5.74 -14.50 -1.65
N ASN A 208 -7.06 -14.50 -1.90
CA ASN A 208 -8.00 -15.45 -1.26
C ASN A 208 -7.67 -16.90 -1.70
N PRO A 209 -7.38 -17.82 -0.78
CA PRO A 209 -7.05 -19.22 -1.08
C PRO A 209 -8.25 -20.08 -1.50
N GLU A 210 -9.50 -19.67 -1.26
CA GLU A 210 -10.70 -20.43 -1.67
C GLU A 210 -10.97 -20.41 -3.20
N ARG A 211 -10.03 -19.89 -4.00
CA ARG A 211 -10.15 -19.81 -5.45
C ARG A 211 -9.96 -21.14 -6.19
N GLU A 212 -9.35 -22.14 -5.56
CA GLU A 212 -9.10 -23.43 -6.21
C GLU A 212 -10.38 -24.27 -6.43
N GLU A 213 -11.48 -24.01 -5.72
CA GLU A 213 -12.66 -24.90 -5.76
C GLU A 213 -13.61 -24.60 -6.92
N HIS A 214 -13.69 -23.35 -7.41
CA HIS A 214 -14.59 -22.99 -8.52
C HIS A 214 -14.03 -23.29 -9.92
N ALA A 215 -12.74 -23.53 -10.07
CA ALA A 215 -12.14 -23.87 -11.37
C ALA A 215 -12.25 -25.37 -11.73
N ARG A 216 -12.75 -26.23 -10.81
CA ARG A 216 -12.92 -27.66 -11.06
C ARG A 216 -14.35 -28.09 -11.39
N ASP A 217 -15.35 -27.22 -11.18
CA ASP A 217 -16.76 -27.59 -11.35
C ASP A 217 -17.34 -27.23 -12.73
N GLU A 218 -16.56 -26.64 -13.64
CA GLU A 218 -17.01 -26.35 -15.03
C GLU A 218 -16.59 -27.41 -16.07
N ASP A 219 -16.02 -28.54 -15.64
CA ASP A 219 -15.44 -29.56 -16.54
C ASP A 219 -16.10 -30.96 -16.42
N ASP A 220 -17.42 -31.02 -16.13
CA ASP A 220 -18.21 -32.28 -16.17
C ASP A 220 -19.48 -32.17 -17.07
#